data_AF-A0A930DGV4-F1
#
_entry.id   AF-A0A930DGV4-F1
#
_cell.length_a   1.000
_cell.length_b   1.000
_cell.length_c   1.000
_cell.angle_alpha   90.00
_cell.angle_beta   90.00
_cell.angle_gamma   90.00
#
_symmetry.space_group_name_H-M   'P 1'
#
loop_
_entity.id
_entity.type
_entity.pdbx_description
1 polymer ?
#
loop_
_entity_poly.entity_id
_entity_poly.type
_entity_poly.pdbx_seq_one_letter_code
_entity_poly.pdbx_strand_id
1 'polypeptide(L)' 'VDEELELKVAGKTKYLGYPGTYKKNMAFKINKVIEKGDEENGE' A
#
# COMPACT_ATOMS: atom_id res chain seq x y z
N VAL A 1 -2.39 -3.91 17.89
CA VAL A 1 -2.70 -4.70 16.68
C VAL A 1 -2.19 -3.84 15.56
N ASP A 2 -0.93 -4.03 15.21
CA ASP A 2 -0.16 -3.13 14.34
C ASP A 2 0.33 -3.95 13.17
N GLU A 3 -0.62 -4.54 12.43
CA GLU A 3 -0.31 -5.29 11.22
C GLU A 3 -0.19 -4.31 10.04
N GLU A 4 0.94 -4.41 9.33
CA GLU A 4 1.17 -3.67 8.09
C GLU A 4 0.29 -4.29 7.00
N LEU A 5 -0.52 -3.46 6.34
CA LEU A 5 -1.47 -3.86 5.31
C LEU A 5 -0.98 -3.47 3.91
N GLU A 6 -1.42 -4.23 2.92
CA GLU A 6 -1.19 -3.97 1.50
C GLU A 6 -2.29 -3.09 0.91
N LEU A 7 -1.92 -1.96 0.31
CA LEU A 7 -2.82 -1.12 -0.47
C LEU A 7 -2.70 -1.47 -1.96
N LYS A 8 -3.82 -1.95 -2.52
CA LYS A 8 -3.98 -2.27 -3.94
C LYS A 8 -4.64 -1.11 -4.67
N VAL A 9 -4.00 -0.62 -5.72
CA VAL A 9 -4.55 0.42 -6.61
C VAL A 9 -4.71 -0.18 -8.00
N ALA A 10 -5.94 -0.17 -8.53
CA ALA A 10 -6.26 -0.74 -9.84
C ALA A 10 -5.83 -2.21 -9.99
N GLY A 11 -6.01 -3.03 -8.95
CA GLY A 11 -5.70 -4.46 -8.96
C GLY A 11 -4.22 -4.83 -8.72
N LYS A 12 -3.31 -3.85 -8.68
CA LYS A 12 -1.89 -4.05 -8.37
C LYS A 12 -1.59 -3.61 -6.94
N THR A 13 -0.84 -4.42 -6.20
CA THR A 13 -0.32 -3.97 -4.90
C THR A 13 0.74 -2.90 -5.16
N LYS A 14 0.55 -1.72 -4.56
CA LYS A 14 1.45 -0.57 -4.77
C LYS A 14 2.12 -0.07 -3.50
N TYR A 15 1.50 -0.27 -2.34
CA TYR A 15 2.01 0.30 -1.09
C TYR A 15 1.79 -0.64 0.09
N LEU A 16 2.69 -0.57 1.07
CA LEU A 16 2.54 -1.14 2.41
C LEU A 16 2.43 -0.01 3.43
N GLY A 17 1.59 -0.21 4.44
CA GLY A 17 1.41 0.79 5.47
C GLY A 17 0.42 0.37 6.54
N TYR A 18 0.07 1.34 7.38
CA TYR A 18 -0.81 1.09 8.53
C TYR A 18 -2.11 1.88 8.38
N PRO A 19 -3.26 1.25 8.64
CA PRO A 19 -4.51 1.99 8.76
C PRO A 19 -4.45 2.89 10.00
N GLY A 20 -4.98 4.10 9.88
CA GLY A 20 -4.99 5.07 10.96
C GLY A 20 -6.02 6.16 10.72
N THR A 21 -5.86 7.26 11.45
CA THR A 21 -6.72 8.43 11.30
C THR A 21 -5.89 9.67 11.04
N TYR A 22 -6.32 10.49 10.08
CA TYR A 22 -5.74 11.80 9.79
C TYR A 22 -6.86 12.83 9.69
N LYS A 23 -6.78 13.90 10.49
CA LYS A 23 -7.79 14.96 10.56
C LYS A 23 -9.23 14.42 10.74
N LYS A 24 -9.40 13.46 11.66
CA LYS A 24 -10.68 12.76 11.96
C LYS A 24 -11.22 11.86 10.84
N ASN A 25 -10.51 11.74 9.72
CA ASN A 25 -10.86 10.83 8.63
C ASN A 25 -10.01 9.58 8.70
N MET A 26 -10.56 8.46 8.22
CA MET A 26 -9.78 7.24 7.99
C MET A 26 -8.69 7.54 6.96
N ALA A 27 -7.46 7.14 7.28
CA ALA A 27 -6.30 7.36 6.45
C ALA A 27 -5.40 6.13 6.47
N PHE A 28 -4.52 6.04 5.49
CA PHE A 28 -3.56 4.96 5.37
C PHE A 28 -2.15 5.54 5.33
N LYS A 29 -1.35 5.28 6.37
CA LYS A 29 0.02 5.78 6.44
C LYS A 29 0.92 4.86 5.66
N ILE A 30 1.31 5.29 4.46
CA ILE A 30 2.24 4.56 3.60
C ILE A 30 3.64 4.58 4.25
N ASN A 31 4.19 3.40 4.48
CA ASN A 31 5.54 3.22 5.02
C ASN A 31 6.52 2.80 3.90
N LYS A 32 6.04 2.01 2.94
CA LYS A 32 6.85 1.51 1.83
C LYS A 32 6.05 1.54 0.52
N VAL A 33 6.70 1.96 -0.54
CA VAL A 33 6.20 1.78 -1.92
C VAL A 33 6.68 0.42 -2.40
N ILE A 34 5.74 -0.42 -2.82
CA ILE A 34 6.01 -1.72 -3.42
C ILE A 34 5.25 -1.76 -4.74
N GLU A 35 5.84 -1.27 -5.82
CA GLU A 35 5.26 -1.46 -7.16
C GLU A 35 5.41 -2.93 -7.55
N LYS A 36 4.46 -3.76 -7.13
CA LYS A 36 4.31 -5.13 -7.60
C LYS A 36 3.24 -5.12 -8.69
N GLY A 37 3.65 -4.78 -9.90
CA GLY A 37 2.80 -4.90 -11.07
C GLY A 37 3.39 -4.21 -12.29
N ASP A 38 3.95 -5.05 -13.18
CA ASP A 38 4.65 -4.80 -14.45
C ASP A 38 6.18 -4.65 -14.40
N GLU A 39 6.86 -5.48 -13.59
CA GLU A 39 8.26 -5.88 -13.85
C GLU A 39 8.40 -7.41 -13.97
N GLU A 40 7.45 -8.05 -14.67
CA GLU A 40 7.67 -9.36 -15.28
C GLU A 40 7.59 -9.18 -16.81
N ASN A 41 8.44 -8.30 -17.33
CA ASN A 41 8.83 -8.22 -18.73
C ASN A 41 10.35 -8.00 -18.75
N GLY A 42 11.06 -8.98 -18.21
CA GLY A 42 12.50 -9.14 -18.37
C GLY A 42 12.75 -10.45 -19.10
N GLU A 43 12.84 -10.34 -20.44
CA GLU A 43 13.36 -11.31 -21.42
C GLU A 43 12.69 -12.69 -21.59
#